data_AF-A0A6P4D9U2-F1
#
_entry.id   AF-A0A6P4D9U2-F1
#
_cell.length_a   1.000
_cell.length_b   1.000
_cell.length_c   1.000
_cell.angle_alpha   90.00
_cell.angle_beta   90.00
_cell.angle_gamma   90.00
#
_symmetry.space_group_name_H-M   'P 1'
#
loop_
_entity.id
_entity.type
_entity.pdbx_description
1 polymer ?
#
loop_
_entity_poly.entity_id
_entity_poly.type
_entity_poly.pdbx_seq_one_letter_code
_entity_poly.pdbx_strand_id
1 'polypeptide(L)'
;MPEVPASASLADPDCSVEKMSNLYRKLYDKYTKLKNRKLLEFDELNKEQEVKFMKFLSAAEELIEDLKNENVQLHDQLNELRSEVSSVRLAKLKEVADYQNLFLEEKKKNEALTEEVEKLLQQQQERTSRVLSNSKVMIENGQLKAISDSSERSSTRMTRKRSWQAALENETSFISAENREDDSVVRMSMQNVHKEMASGKLLESCTTVNDKLGVASVQSDNCNWLIQELFEHALGMKLSADYQTGTLSLSALHQSSGYSFTLTWISKAPEEEAELLYHVLSLGTFERVAPEWMREDIIFSPTMCSIFFERVSHVIKLHH
;
A
#
# COMPACT_ATOMS: atom_id res chain seq x y z
N MET A 1 24.58 17.10 -126.58
CA MET A 1 24.72 18.34 -125.78
C MET A 1 23.33 18.72 -125.28
N PRO A 2 23.19 19.09 -124.00
CA PRO A 2 21.95 18.93 -123.24
C PRO A 2 21.16 20.23 -123.12
N GLU A 3 19.83 20.14 -123.13
CA GLU A 3 18.97 21.13 -122.48
C GLU A 3 18.45 20.53 -121.18
N VAL A 4 18.93 21.09 -120.07
CA VAL A 4 18.48 20.83 -118.71
C VAL A 4 17.36 21.82 -118.41
N PRO A 5 16.19 21.40 -117.89
CA PRO A 5 15.15 22.32 -117.48
C PRO A 5 15.54 22.97 -116.14
N ALA A 6 15.86 24.26 -116.19
CA ALA A 6 16.01 25.08 -115.00
C ALA A 6 14.65 25.61 -114.55
N SER A 7 14.11 25.05 -113.47
CA SER A 7 13.36 25.78 -112.42
C SER A 7 12.71 24.80 -111.44
N ALA A 8 13.53 24.17 -110.61
CA ALA A 8 13.06 23.62 -109.33
C ALA A 8 13.29 24.69 -108.25
N SER A 9 12.18 25.11 -107.64
CA SER A 9 12.01 25.96 -106.46
C SER A 9 13.24 26.09 -105.55
N LEU A 10 13.78 27.31 -105.46
CA LEU A 10 14.68 27.73 -104.40
C LEU A 10 13.82 28.10 -103.18
N ALA A 11 13.79 27.25 -102.16
CA ALA A 11 13.15 27.59 -100.89
C ALA A 11 14.03 28.62 -100.15
N ASP A 12 13.46 29.79 -99.83
CA ASP A 12 14.16 30.86 -99.12
C ASP A 12 14.68 30.38 -97.74
N PRO A 13 16.01 30.46 -97.48
CA PRO A 13 16.60 30.01 -96.22
C PRO A 13 16.12 30.80 -94.99
N ASP A 14 15.73 32.07 -95.17
CA ASP A 14 15.21 32.92 -94.09
C ASP A 14 13.84 32.45 -93.55
N CYS A 15 12.99 31.89 -94.42
CA CYS A 15 11.68 31.36 -94.01
C CYS A 15 11.81 30.14 -93.08
N SER A 16 12.89 29.36 -93.22
CA SER A 16 13.16 28.18 -92.38
C SER A 16 13.65 28.59 -90.98
N VAL A 17 14.52 29.60 -90.90
CA VAL A 17 15.04 30.14 -89.63
C VAL A 17 13.93 30.79 -88.80
N GLU A 18 13.02 31.54 -89.45
CA GLU A 18 11.88 32.17 -88.78
C GLU A 18 10.88 31.14 -88.23
N LYS A 19 10.62 30.07 -88.99
CA LYS A 19 9.81 28.92 -88.51
C LYS A 19 10.45 28.25 -87.30
N MET A 20 11.77 28.01 -87.33
CA MET A 20 12.52 27.42 -86.22
C MET A 20 12.46 28.30 -84.97
N SER A 21 12.70 29.61 -85.12
CA SER A 21 12.63 30.60 -84.03
C SER A 21 11.23 30.67 -83.40
N ASN A 22 10.18 30.64 -84.23
CA ASN A 22 8.79 30.60 -83.76
C ASN A 22 8.45 29.32 -82.98
N LEU A 23 9.03 28.17 -83.34
CA LEU A 23 8.87 26.92 -82.59
C LEU A 23 9.57 26.98 -81.23
N TYR A 24 10.80 27.50 -81.16
CA TYR A 24 11.52 27.68 -79.90
C TYR A 24 10.79 28.62 -78.95
N ARG A 25 10.24 29.74 -79.46
CA ARG A 25 9.43 30.65 -78.65
C ARG A 25 8.20 29.96 -78.06
N LYS A 26 7.45 29.21 -78.88
CA LYS A 26 6.27 28.44 -78.42
C LYS A 26 6.65 27.39 -77.37
N LEU A 27 7.79 26.72 -77.53
CA LEU A 27 8.27 25.73 -76.57
C LEU A 27 8.62 26.40 -75.23
N TYR A 28 9.33 27.52 -75.27
CA TYR A 28 9.70 28.28 -74.08
C TYR A 28 8.48 28.87 -73.35
N ASP A 29 7.51 29.40 -74.10
CA ASP A 29 6.24 29.90 -73.53
C ASP A 29 5.48 28.77 -72.83
N LYS A 30 5.40 27.59 -73.46
CA LYS A 30 4.77 26.41 -72.85
C LYS A 30 5.51 25.97 -71.59
N TYR A 31 6.84 25.90 -71.63
CA TYR A 31 7.66 25.55 -70.48
C TYR A 31 7.43 26.52 -69.32
N THR A 32 7.48 27.83 -69.59
CA THR A 32 7.32 28.88 -68.58
C THR A 32 5.92 28.81 -67.96
N LYS A 33 4.87 28.65 -68.78
CA LYS A 33 3.49 28.47 -68.28
C LYS A 33 3.36 27.21 -67.42
N LEU A 34 3.94 26.09 -67.86
CA LEU A 34 3.90 24.84 -67.10
C LEU A 34 4.65 24.96 -65.76
N LYS A 35 5.83 25.59 -65.77
CA LYS A 35 6.65 25.85 -64.57
C LYS A 35 5.88 26.70 -63.57
N ASN A 36 5.30 27.81 -64.03
CA ASN A 36 4.53 28.71 -63.16
C ASN A 36 3.29 28.02 -62.59
N ARG A 37 2.57 27.24 -63.41
CA ARG A 37 1.43 26.45 -62.93
C ARG A 37 1.82 25.45 -61.84
N LYS A 38 2.92 24.73 -62.03
CA LYS A 38 3.41 23.77 -61.03
C LYS A 38 3.86 24.44 -59.72
N LEU A 39 4.48 25.62 -59.81
CA LEU A 39 4.83 26.40 -58.63
C LEU A 39 3.57 26.81 -57.84
N LEU A 40 2.56 27.33 -58.53
CA LEU A 40 1.29 27.70 -57.90
C LEU A 40 0.56 26.49 -57.26
N GLU A 41 0.54 25.35 -57.94
CA GLU A 41 -0.05 24.11 -57.42
C GLU A 41 0.68 23.62 -56.15
N PHE A 42 2.01 23.73 -56.13
CA PHE A 42 2.79 23.41 -54.93
C PHE A 42 2.51 24.38 -53.78
N ASP A 43 2.42 25.68 -54.05
CA ASP A 43 2.11 26.70 -53.03
C ASP A 43 0.71 26.49 -52.43
N GLU A 44 -0.27 26.13 -53.26
CA GLU A 44 -1.63 25.83 -52.81
C GLU A 44 -1.68 24.56 -51.94
N LEU A 45 -1.02 23.48 -52.37
CA LEU A 45 -0.93 22.25 -51.59
C LEU A 45 -0.20 22.48 -50.26
N ASN A 46 0.86 23.29 -50.25
CA ASN A 46 1.58 23.64 -49.04
C ASN A 46 0.70 24.43 -48.05
N LYS A 47 -0.06 25.42 -48.54
CA LYS A 47 -1.03 26.18 -47.71
C LYS A 47 -2.11 25.28 -47.12
N GLU A 48 -2.65 24.36 -47.92
CA GLU A 48 -3.66 23.40 -47.43
C GLU A 48 -3.08 22.47 -46.35
N GLN A 49 -1.83 22.03 -46.49
CA GLN A 49 -1.14 21.26 -45.46
C GLN A 49 -0.91 22.09 -44.19
N GLU A 50 -0.46 23.33 -44.32
CA GLU A 50 -0.25 24.24 -43.18
C GLU A 50 -1.53 24.45 -42.39
N VAL A 51 -2.67 24.66 -43.06
CA VAL A 51 -3.99 24.78 -42.40
C VAL A 51 -4.36 23.51 -41.64
N LYS A 52 -4.08 22.32 -42.19
CA LYS A 52 -4.32 21.05 -41.47
C LYS A 52 -3.43 20.92 -40.24
N PHE A 53 -2.14 21.23 -40.36
CA PHE A 53 -1.22 21.20 -39.22
C PHE A 53 -1.65 22.16 -38.12
N MET A 54 -2.07 23.38 -38.48
CA MET A 54 -2.56 24.35 -37.50
C MET A 54 -3.82 23.86 -36.78
N LYS A 55 -4.76 23.23 -37.47
CA LYS A 55 -5.95 22.64 -36.82
C LYS A 55 -5.58 21.54 -35.83
N PHE A 56 -4.65 20.65 -36.21
CA PHE A 56 -4.19 19.61 -35.29
C PHE A 56 -3.44 20.18 -34.09
N LEU A 57 -2.58 21.18 -34.31
CA LEU A 57 -1.86 21.85 -33.24
C LEU A 57 -2.82 22.56 -32.28
N SER A 58 -3.80 23.33 -32.79
CA SER A 58 -4.79 23.99 -31.94
C SER A 58 -5.63 23.01 -31.13
N ALA A 59 -6.08 21.89 -31.73
CA ALA A 59 -6.83 20.86 -31.01
C ALA A 59 -5.98 20.15 -29.95
N ALA A 60 -4.68 19.93 -30.23
CA ALA A 60 -3.76 19.34 -29.27
C ALA A 60 -3.46 20.31 -28.11
N GLU A 61 -3.27 21.60 -28.41
CA GLU A 61 -3.06 22.64 -27.41
C GLU A 61 -4.29 22.80 -26.49
N GLU A 62 -5.50 22.78 -27.04
CA GLU A 62 -6.75 22.81 -26.26
C GLU A 62 -6.83 21.63 -25.29
N LEU A 63 -6.58 20.40 -25.76
CA LEU A 63 -6.58 19.21 -24.90
C LEU A 63 -5.51 19.26 -23.81
N ILE A 64 -4.30 19.75 -24.14
CA ILE A 64 -3.22 19.91 -23.16
C ILE A 64 -3.62 20.91 -22.08
N GLU A 65 -4.27 22.00 -22.47
CA GLU A 65 -4.72 23.03 -21.53
C GLU A 65 -5.84 22.51 -20.62
N ASP A 66 -6.82 21.77 -21.17
CA ASP A 66 -7.88 21.12 -20.39
C ASP A 66 -7.31 20.16 -19.35
N LEU A 67 -6.38 19.27 -19.76
CA LEU A 67 -5.73 18.31 -18.85
C LEU A 67 -4.89 19.00 -17.76
N LYS A 68 -4.27 20.14 -18.07
CA LYS A 68 -3.55 20.93 -17.07
C LYS A 68 -4.52 21.54 -16.06
N ASN A 69 -5.61 22.12 -16.53
CA ASN A 69 -6.63 22.72 -15.67
C ASN A 69 -7.27 21.67 -14.75
N GLU A 70 -7.60 20.49 -15.29
CA GLU A 70 -8.12 19.37 -14.50
C GLU A 70 -7.10 18.89 -13.45
N ASN A 71 -5.82 18.78 -13.80
CA ASN A 71 -4.78 18.43 -12.83
C ASN A 71 -4.66 19.44 -11.68
N VAL A 72 -4.73 20.74 -11.99
CA VAL A 72 -4.73 21.79 -10.95
C VAL A 72 -5.95 21.64 -10.05
N GLN A 73 -7.14 21.46 -10.64
CA GLN A 73 -8.38 21.29 -9.89
C GLN A 73 -8.35 20.04 -8.98
N LEU A 74 -7.88 18.90 -9.49
CA LEU A 74 -7.74 17.67 -8.70
C LEU A 74 -6.72 17.84 -7.56
N HIS A 75 -5.64 18.59 -7.81
CA HIS A 75 -4.64 18.88 -6.79
C HIS A 75 -5.21 19.74 -5.66
N ASP A 76 -6.03 20.75 -6.01
CA ASP A 76 -6.72 21.60 -5.04
C ASP A 76 -7.71 20.78 -4.18
N GLN A 77 -8.50 19.90 -4.79
CA GLN A 77 -9.40 18.99 -4.08
C GLN A 77 -8.65 18.04 -3.14
N LEU A 78 -7.53 17.47 -3.58
CA LEU A 78 -6.69 16.62 -2.74
C LEU A 78 -6.14 17.38 -1.54
N ASN A 79 -5.74 18.64 -1.72
CA ASN A 79 -5.23 19.48 -0.65
C ASN A 79 -6.34 19.85 0.36
N GLU A 80 -7.54 20.17 -0.12
CA GLU A 80 -8.70 20.42 0.72
C GLU A 80 -9.04 19.17 1.56
N LEU A 81 -9.22 18.02 0.92
CA LEU A 81 -9.53 16.76 1.60
C LEU A 81 -8.43 16.35 2.59
N ARG A 82 -7.16 16.54 2.23
CA ARG A 82 -6.03 16.30 3.15
C ARG A 82 -6.10 17.20 4.39
N SER A 83 -6.51 18.45 4.23
CA SER A 83 -6.68 19.39 5.34
C SER A 83 -7.85 18.99 6.24
N GLU A 84 -8.97 18.56 5.66
CA GLU A 84 -10.13 18.04 6.39
C GLU A 84 -9.78 16.77 7.19
N VAL A 85 -9.12 15.79 6.55
CA VAL A 85 -8.66 14.56 7.21
C VAL A 85 -7.72 14.89 8.37
N SER A 86 -6.82 15.87 8.19
CA SER A 86 -5.92 16.32 9.26
C SER A 86 -6.68 16.95 10.42
N SER A 87 -7.69 17.77 10.13
CA SER A 87 -8.57 18.40 11.11
C SER A 87 -9.38 17.37 11.89
N VAL A 88 -10.03 16.43 11.20
CA VAL A 88 -10.80 15.33 11.82
C VAL A 88 -9.91 14.47 12.71
N ARG A 89 -8.72 14.10 12.23
CA ARG A 89 -7.74 13.34 13.02
C ARG A 89 -7.32 14.11 14.27
N LEU A 90 -7.06 15.40 14.16
CA LEU A 90 -6.69 16.25 15.30
C LEU A 90 -7.83 16.34 16.32
N ALA A 91 -9.07 16.54 15.87
CA ALA A 91 -10.25 16.56 16.72
C ALA A 91 -10.41 15.24 17.47
N LYS A 92 -10.21 14.10 16.78
CA LYS A 92 -10.31 12.78 17.40
C LYS A 92 -9.21 12.53 18.43
N LEU A 93 -7.97 12.94 18.14
CA LEU A 93 -6.86 12.84 19.09
C LEU A 93 -7.12 13.66 20.35
N LYS A 94 -7.71 14.84 20.22
CA LYS A 94 -8.14 15.66 21.35
C LYS A 94 -9.21 14.94 22.20
N GLU A 95 -10.23 14.39 21.56
CA GLU A 95 -11.29 13.62 22.23
C GLU A 95 -10.71 12.43 23.02
N VAL A 96 -9.76 11.69 22.44
CA VAL A 96 -9.07 10.58 23.11
C VAL A 96 -8.29 11.06 24.33
N ALA A 97 -7.58 12.19 24.23
CA ALA A 97 -6.86 12.77 25.35
C ALA A 97 -7.81 13.20 26.49
N ASP A 98 -8.96 13.79 26.15
CA ASP A 98 -9.98 14.19 27.11
C ASP A 98 -10.57 12.97 27.85
N TYR A 99 -10.87 11.88 27.15
CA TYR A 99 -11.32 10.63 27.79
C TYR A 99 -10.26 9.99 28.68
N GLN A 100 -8.99 10.00 28.27
CA GLN A 100 -7.90 9.49 29.10
C GLN A 100 -7.78 10.27 30.41
N ASN A 101 -7.91 11.60 30.35
CA ASN A 101 -7.90 12.45 31.55
C ASN A 101 -9.09 12.15 32.47
N LEU A 102 -10.30 12.04 31.91
CA LEU A 102 -11.51 11.72 32.68
C LEU A 102 -11.40 10.35 33.35
N PHE A 103 -10.89 9.34 32.63
CA PHE A 103 -10.66 8.01 33.17
C PHE A 103 -9.69 8.03 34.35
N LEU A 104 -8.59 8.77 34.26
CA LEU A 104 -7.64 8.92 35.36
C LEU A 104 -8.28 9.63 36.58
N GLU A 105 -9.10 10.64 36.34
CA GLU A 105 -9.83 11.34 37.41
C GLU A 105 -10.84 10.40 38.11
N GLU A 106 -11.59 9.61 37.35
CA GLU A 106 -12.57 8.67 37.89
C GLU A 106 -11.91 7.50 38.61
N LYS A 107 -10.77 7.01 38.11
CA LYS A 107 -9.93 6.03 38.81
C LYS A 107 -9.51 6.56 40.19
N LYS A 108 -9.03 7.81 40.27
CA LYS A 108 -8.65 8.45 41.53
C LYS A 108 -9.83 8.59 42.50
N LYS A 109 -11.03 8.92 41.99
CA LYS A 109 -12.26 9.00 42.80
C LYS A 109 -12.65 7.63 43.35
N ASN A 110 -12.55 6.58 42.53
CA ASN A 110 -12.81 5.20 42.95
C ASN A 110 -11.84 4.75 44.03
N GLU A 111 -10.55 5.05 43.90
CA GLU A 111 -9.54 4.77 44.93
C GLU A 111 -9.92 5.43 46.28
N ALA A 112 -10.24 6.72 46.27
CA ALA A 112 -10.69 7.44 47.47
C ALA A 112 -11.99 6.87 48.06
N LEU A 113 -12.92 6.44 47.20
CA LEU A 113 -14.16 5.79 47.64
C LEU A 113 -13.87 4.44 48.31
N THR A 114 -12.96 3.63 47.73
CA THR A 114 -12.58 2.34 48.30
C THR A 114 -11.91 2.50 49.67
N GLU A 115 -11.05 3.51 49.85
CA GLU A 115 -10.46 3.83 51.15
C GLU A 115 -11.53 4.21 52.19
N GLU A 116 -12.55 4.97 51.80
CA GLU A 116 -13.62 5.35 52.71
C GLU A 116 -14.52 4.16 53.08
N VAL A 117 -14.83 3.28 52.11
CA VAL A 117 -15.55 2.03 52.37
C VAL A 117 -14.76 1.14 53.34
N GLU A 118 -13.45 1.04 53.18
CA GLU A 118 -12.60 0.28 54.09
C GLU A 118 -12.61 0.87 55.51
N LYS A 119 -12.51 2.19 55.66
CA LYS A 119 -12.63 2.87 56.96
C LYS A 119 -13.99 2.61 57.62
N LEU A 120 -15.07 2.67 56.85
CA LEU A 120 -16.42 2.39 57.37
C LEU A 120 -16.56 0.93 57.82
N LEU A 121 -16.00 -0.02 57.07
CA LEU A 121 -15.97 -1.42 57.47
C LEU A 121 -15.15 -1.64 58.75
N GLN A 122 -13.99 -1.01 58.87
CA GLN A 122 -13.17 -1.06 60.09
C GLN A 122 -13.95 -0.49 61.30
N GLN A 123 -14.61 0.66 61.15
CA GLN A 123 -15.45 1.23 62.21
C GLN A 123 -16.62 0.33 62.59
N GLN A 124 -17.27 -0.33 61.63
CA GLN A 124 -18.32 -1.30 61.95
C GLN A 124 -17.75 -2.48 62.73
N GLN A 125 -16.63 -3.06 62.28
CA GLN A 125 -15.96 -4.17 62.96
C GLN A 125 -15.59 -3.82 64.40
N GLU A 126 -15.03 -2.62 64.63
CA GLU A 126 -14.73 -2.09 65.96
C GLU A 126 -15.98 -1.94 66.85
N ARG A 127 -17.10 -1.45 66.28
CA ARG A 127 -18.38 -1.36 67.00
C ARG A 127 -18.89 -2.74 67.42
N THR A 128 -18.88 -3.73 66.53
CA THR A 128 -19.26 -5.12 66.87
C THR A 128 -18.30 -5.75 67.91
N SER A 129 -17.00 -5.49 67.81
CA SER A 129 -15.99 -5.93 68.79
C SER A 129 -16.22 -5.33 70.18
N ARG A 130 -16.58 -4.03 70.27
CA ARG A 130 -16.95 -3.36 71.54
C ARG A 130 -18.19 -3.95 72.18
N VAL A 131 -19.22 -4.28 71.38
CA VAL A 131 -20.45 -4.90 71.87
C VAL A 131 -20.18 -6.29 72.47
N LEU A 132 -19.33 -7.10 71.83
CA LEU A 132 -18.90 -8.41 72.35
C LEU A 132 -17.99 -8.32 73.58
N SER A 133 -17.16 -7.27 73.67
CA SER A 133 -16.31 -7.03 74.83
C SER A 133 -17.11 -6.58 76.05
N ASN A 134 -18.14 -5.75 75.85
CA ASN A 134 -19.04 -5.32 76.92
C ASN A 134 -19.99 -6.45 77.38
N SER A 135 -20.37 -7.39 76.50
CA SER A 135 -21.13 -8.58 76.91
C SER A 135 -20.29 -9.55 77.73
N LYS A 136 -18.97 -9.60 77.55
CA LYS A 136 -18.07 -10.43 78.37
C LYS A 136 -17.93 -9.91 79.82
N VAL A 137 -18.00 -8.59 80.02
CA VAL A 137 -17.96 -7.98 81.38
C VAL A 137 -19.26 -8.24 82.17
N MET A 138 -20.39 -8.51 81.51
CA MET A 138 -21.63 -8.92 82.21
C MET A 138 -21.68 -10.42 82.57
N ILE A 139 -20.79 -11.26 82.02
CA ILE A 139 -20.70 -12.69 82.35
C ILE A 139 -19.49 -12.94 83.28
N GLU A 140 -19.30 -12.11 84.30
CA GLU A 140 -18.38 -12.44 85.39
C GLU A 140 -19.00 -12.21 86.78
N ASN A 141 -20.15 -11.54 86.85
CA ASN A 141 -20.92 -11.33 88.09
C ASN A 141 -22.30 -11.98 87.98
N GLY A 142 -22.40 -13.27 88.35
CA GLY A 142 -23.70 -13.93 88.49
C GLY A 142 -23.70 -15.43 88.29
N GLN A 143 -22.93 -16.16 89.11
CA GLN A 143 -23.11 -17.60 89.25
C GLN A 143 -24.42 -17.86 90.02
N LEU A 144 -25.41 -18.52 89.39
CA LEU A 144 -25.96 -19.82 89.83
C LEU A 144 -27.25 -20.23 89.06
N LYS A 145 -27.06 -21.28 88.23
CA LYS A 145 -27.74 -22.59 88.28
C LYS A 145 -29.11 -22.78 87.58
N ALA A 146 -29.01 -23.53 86.47
CA ALA A 146 -29.66 -24.81 86.17
C ALA A 146 -30.96 -24.89 85.31
N ILE A 147 -30.75 -25.56 84.16
CA ILE A 147 -31.52 -26.70 83.60
C ILE A 147 -32.77 -26.36 82.74
N SER A 148 -32.48 -26.37 81.43
CA SER A 148 -33.14 -27.11 80.35
C SER A 148 -34.51 -26.67 79.81
N ASP A 149 -34.42 -26.07 78.62
CA ASP A 149 -35.02 -26.51 77.35
C ASP A 149 -36.55 -26.66 77.27
N SER A 150 -37.19 -25.52 76.99
CA SER A 150 -38.48 -25.42 76.31
C SER A 150 -38.30 -24.42 75.17
N SER A 151 -38.46 -24.74 73.89
CA SER A 151 -39.67 -25.20 73.22
C SER A 151 -39.87 -24.18 72.11
N GLU A 152 -39.69 -24.55 70.84
CA GLU A 152 -40.40 -23.86 69.76
C GLU A 152 -40.41 -24.75 68.51
N ARG A 153 -41.56 -25.38 68.30
CA ARG A 153 -41.86 -26.15 67.09
C ARG A 153 -43.29 -25.87 66.65
N SER A 154 -43.43 -25.05 65.61
CA SER A 154 -44.52 -25.02 64.61
C SER A 154 -44.26 -23.79 63.72
N SER A 155 -43.70 -23.83 62.51
CA SER A 155 -43.79 -24.74 61.35
C SER A 155 -45.13 -24.79 60.63
N THR A 156 -45.29 -23.89 59.66
CA THR A 156 -45.88 -24.13 58.33
C THR A 156 -45.44 -22.97 57.42
N ARG A 157 -44.45 -23.13 56.52
CA ARG A 157 -44.53 -23.56 55.08
C ARG A 157 -45.44 -22.67 54.23
N MET A 158 -45.14 -22.19 53.00
CA MET A 158 -44.11 -22.34 51.95
C MET A 158 -44.33 -21.14 50.97
N THR A 159 -43.43 -20.70 50.07
CA THR A 159 -42.98 -21.37 48.83
C THR A 159 -41.78 -20.69 48.11
N ARG A 160 -40.75 -21.51 47.76
CA ARG A 160 -39.90 -21.65 46.53
C ARG A 160 -39.72 -20.46 45.55
N LYS A 161 -38.59 -20.22 44.84
CA LYS A 161 -37.45 -21.04 44.29
C LYS A 161 -36.46 -20.06 43.56
N ARG A 162 -35.11 -20.12 43.64
CA ARG A 162 -34.09 -20.68 42.68
C ARG A 162 -32.72 -20.08 43.11
N SER A 163 -31.69 -20.86 43.48
CA SER A 163 -30.58 -21.41 42.67
C SER A 163 -29.73 -20.36 41.92
N TRP A 164 -28.48 -20.14 42.35
CA TRP A 164 -27.31 -19.78 41.53
C TRP A 164 -26.03 -20.36 42.17
N GLN A 165 -25.16 -20.92 41.32
CA GLN A 165 -23.93 -21.64 41.65
C GLN A 165 -22.72 -20.69 41.77
N ALA A 166 -21.72 -21.18 42.49
CA ALA A 166 -20.39 -20.61 42.69
C ALA A 166 -19.60 -20.48 41.38
N ALA A 167 -18.88 -19.36 41.24
CA ALA A 167 -17.70 -19.24 40.39
C ALA A 167 -16.47 -19.12 41.31
N LEU A 168 -15.57 -20.06 41.16
CA LEU A 168 -14.28 -20.18 41.83
C LEU A 168 -13.25 -19.54 40.91
N GLU A 169 -12.72 -18.37 41.26
CA GLU A 169 -11.47 -17.85 40.70
C GLU A 169 -10.58 -17.40 41.86
N ASN A 170 -9.78 -18.34 42.34
CA ASN A 170 -8.51 -18.14 43.02
C ASN A 170 -7.47 -18.76 42.07
N GLU A 171 -6.27 -18.26 41.84
CA GLU A 171 -5.41 -17.41 42.65
C GLU A 171 -4.16 -17.06 41.82
N THR A 172 -3.37 -16.08 42.30
CA THR A 172 -1.95 -15.84 42.01
C THR A 172 -1.61 -15.11 40.68
N SER A 173 -0.72 -14.12 40.59
CA SER A 173 0.19 -13.47 41.53
C SER A 173 1.06 -12.43 40.79
N PHE A 174 1.18 -11.22 41.36
CA PHE A 174 2.37 -10.35 41.42
C PHE A 174 3.10 -9.80 40.16
N ILE A 175 2.85 -8.50 39.90
CA ILE A 175 3.78 -7.34 39.95
C ILE A 175 5.25 -7.55 39.55
N SER A 176 5.75 -6.82 38.54
CA SER A 176 6.58 -5.61 38.74
C SER A 176 7.09 -4.99 37.43
N ALA A 177 6.94 -3.67 37.32
CA ALA A 177 7.74 -2.81 36.45
C ALA A 177 8.70 -2.03 37.35
N GLU A 178 9.97 -1.89 36.97
CA GLU A 178 10.84 -0.82 37.51
C GLU A 178 11.84 -0.30 36.46
N ASN A 179 11.71 1.00 36.23
CA ASN A 179 12.72 2.06 36.16
C ASN A 179 13.84 1.97 35.11
N ARG A 180 13.95 3.02 34.28
CA ARG A 180 14.65 4.26 34.64
C ARG A 180 14.43 5.38 33.60
N GLU A 181 14.21 6.58 34.13
CA GLU A 181 14.36 7.86 33.44
C GLU A 181 15.80 8.08 32.95
N ASP A 182 15.97 8.68 31.78
CA ASP A 182 16.64 9.99 31.70
C ASP A 182 16.27 10.72 30.40
N ASP A 183 16.20 12.05 30.53
CA ASP A 183 15.79 13.04 29.55
C ASP A 183 16.96 13.39 28.58
N SER A 184 16.68 13.64 27.31
CA SER A 184 17.22 14.79 26.58
C SER A 184 16.86 14.79 25.08
N VAL A 185 16.34 15.94 24.68
CA VAL A 185 16.07 16.43 23.33
C VAL A 185 17.38 16.59 22.54
N VAL A 186 17.49 16.08 21.30
CA VAL A 186 18.15 16.76 20.14
C VAL A 186 17.70 16.16 18.80
N ARG A 187 17.53 17.07 17.84
CA ARG A 187 17.07 17.00 16.45
C ARG A 187 18.19 16.56 15.46
N MET A 188 17.77 15.87 14.38
CA MET A 188 18.37 15.70 13.04
C MET A 188 19.68 14.91 12.85
N SER A 189 19.65 13.98 11.89
CA SER A 189 20.40 14.01 10.62
C SER A 189 20.94 12.64 10.19
N MET A 190 21.01 12.45 8.87
CA MET A 190 21.42 11.25 8.14
C MET A 190 22.87 10.81 8.43
N GLN A 191 23.11 9.49 8.50
CA GLN A 191 24.06 8.72 7.68
C GLN A 191 24.54 7.43 8.40
N ASN A 192 24.41 6.32 7.66
CA ASN A 192 25.30 5.16 7.55
C ASN A 192 26.26 4.85 8.71
N VAL A 193 26.10 3.66 9.31
CA VAL A 193 27.23 2.76 9.62
C VAL A 193 26.78 1.30 9.44
N HIS A 194 27.25 0.67 8.37
CA HIS A 194 27.45 -0.78 8.32
C HIS A 194 28.51 -1.17 9.36
N LYS A 195 28.23 -2.16 10.22
CA LYS A 195 29.10 -3.33 10.48
C LYS A 195 28.43 -4.33 11.43
N GLU A 196 27.94 -5.43 10.85
CA GLU A 196 28.27 -6.83 11.21
C GLU A 196 28.39 -7.20 12.69
N MET A 197 27.49 -8.06 13.19
CA MET A 197 27.87 -9.41 13.65
C MET A 197 26.64 -10.31 13.81
N ALA A 198 26.78 -11.50 13.23
CA ALA A 198 25.89 -12.63 13.30
C ALA A 198 25.48 -13.02 14.73
N SER A 199 24.20 -13.38 14.89
CA SER A 199 23.81 -14.54 15.69
C SER A 199 22.41 -14.93 15.29
N GLY A 200 22.30 -16.05 14.56
CA GLY A 200 21.03 -16.63 14.19
C GLY A 200 20.24 -17.04 15.42
N LYS A 201 19.00 -16.58 15.50
CA LYS A 201 17.82 -17.41 15.79
C LYS A 201 16.57 -16.55 15.78
N LEU A 202 15.51 -17.18 15.29
CA LEU A 202 14.10 -16.89 15.55
C LEU A 202 13.41 -15.86 14.64
N LEU A 203 13.11 -16.29 13.42
CA LEU A 203 11.78 -16.07 12.86
C LEU A 203 11.12 -17.43 12.64
N GLU A 204 10.74 -18.06 13.76
CA GLU A 204 9.88 -19.23 13.78
C GLU A 204 8.44 -18.72 13.66
N SER A 205 8.02 -18.43 12.44
CA SER A 205 6.63 -18.13 12.13
C SER A 205 6.35 -18.73 10.77
N CYS A 206 5.51 -19.77 10.77
CA CYS A 206 5.10 -20.61 9.63
C CYS A 206 6.06 -21.74 9.27
N THR A 207 6.07 -22.80 10.07
CA THR A 207 6.09 -24.17 9.54
C THR A 207 5.74 -25.14 10.66
N THR A 208 4.50 -25.60 10.71
CA THR A 208 4.21 -26.92 11.28
C THR A 208 3.90 -27.84 10.13
N VAL A 209 4.91 -28.67 9.81
CA VAL A 209 4.74 -29.90 9.06
C VAL A 209 3.82 -30.80 9.87
N ASN A 210 2.75 -31.30 9.25
CA ASN A 210 2.20 -32.60 9.63
C ASN A 210 1.67 -33.32 8.40
N ASP A 211 2.30 -34.47 8.16
CA ASP A 211 1.87 -35.50 7.24
C ASP A 211 0.50 -36.08 7.63
N LYS A 212 -0.24 -36.46 6.59
CA LYS A 212 -1.43 -37.32 6.55
C LYS A 212 -2.81 -36.69 6.78
N LEU A 213 -3.55 -36.77 5.68
CA LEU A 213 -4.97 -37.10 5.55
C LEU A 213 -5.98 -36.05 6.04
N GLY A 214 -6.48 -35.28 5.07
CA GLY A 214 -7.87 -34.84 4.95
C GLY A 214 -8.50 -34.19 6.17
N VAL A 215 -8.59 -32.86 6.15
CA VAL A 215 -9.78 -32.03 6.50
C VAL A 215 -9.31 -30.57 6.54
N ALA A 216 -10.11 -29.69 5.94
CA ALA A 216 -9.83 -28.28 5.69
C ALA A 216 -9.28 -27.51 6.92
N SER A 217 -8.10 -26.89 6.78
CA SER A 217 -7.55 -25.96 7.77
C SER A 217 -8.02 -24.53 7.48
N VAL A 218 -9.18 -24.16 8.04
CA VAL A 218 -9.79 -22.82 7.91
C VAL A 218 -9.29 -21.85 9.00
N GLN A 219 -7.99 -21.87 9.36
CA GLN A 219 -7.54 -21.06 10.50
C GLN A 219 -6.13 -20.45 10.41
N SER A 220 -5.56 -20.35 9.21
CA SER A 220 -4.27 -19.65 8.96
C SER A 220 -4.39 -18.48 7.98
N ASP A 221 -5.57 -18.21 7.42
CA ASP A 221 -5.70 -17.33 6.25
C ASP A 221 -5.76 -15.84 6.59
N ASN A 222 -5.97 -15.47 7.86
CA ASN A 222 -6.31 -14.08 8.20
C ASN A 222 -5.11 -13.11 8.25
N CYS A 223 -3.88 -13.60 8.44
CA CYS A 223 -2.69 -12.73 8.44
C CYS A 223 -2.03 -12.65 7.06
N ASN A 224 -2.17 -13.69 6.24
CA ASN A 224 -1.52 -13.77 4.93
C ASN A 224 -2.14 -12.79 3.93
N TRP A 225 -3.47 -12.60 3.97
CA TRP A 225 -4.14 -11.67 3.05
C TRP A 225 -3.78 -10.21 3.31
N LEU A 226 -3.64 -9.79 4.58
CA LEU A 226 -3.25 -8.43 4.93
C LEU A 226 -1.82 -8.12 4.49
N ILE A 227 -0.89 -9.06 4.72
CA ILE A 227 0.50 -8.91 4.29
C ILE A 227 0.54 -8.85 2.77
N GLN A 228 -0.16 -9.75 2.09
CA GLN A 228 -0.26 -9.73 0.64
C GLN A 228 -0.80 -8.39 0.13
N GLU A 229 -1.93 -7.91 0.65
CA GLU A 229 -2.55 -6.65 0.25
C GLU A 229 -1.60 -5.44 0.45
N LEU A 230 -0.88 -5.39 1.58
CA LEU A 230 0.10 -4.34 1.86
C LEU A 230 1.28 -4.37 0.87
N PHE A 231 1.80 -5.55 0.56
CA PHE A 231 2.88 -5.69 -0.42
C PHE A 231 2.40 -5.38 -1.84
N GLU A 232 1.17 -5.76 -2.20
CA GLU A 232 0.56 -5.42 -3.48
C GLU A 232 0.45 -3.90 -3.65
N HIS A 233 -0.03 -3.19 -2.63
CA HIS A 233 -0.08 -1.72 -2.62
C HIS A 233 1.31 -1.07 -2.66
N ALA A 234 2.29 -1.61 -1.93
CA ALA A 234 3.64 -1.04 -1.86
C ALA A 234 4.42 -1.19 -3.17
N LEU A 235 4.28 -2.34 -3.85
CA LEU A 235 4.98 -2.65 -5.09
C LEU A 235 4.20 -2.22 -6.34
N GLY A 236 2.89 -1.98 -6.20
CA GLY A 236 1.99 -1.73 -7.33
C GLY A 236 1.78 -2.98 -8.20
N MET A 237 2.00 -4.17 -7.66
CA MET A 237 1.92 -5.45 -8.38
C MET A 237 0.97 -6.39 -7.67
N LYS A 238 0.18 -7.17 -8.42
CA LYS A 238 -0.63 -8.25 -7.86
C LYS A 238 0.26 -9.43 -7.52
N LEU A 239 0.11 -10.00 -6.34
CA LEU A 239 0.93 -11.09 -5.84
C LEU A 239 0.09 -12.36 -5.73
N SER A 240 0.71 -13.51 -5.90
CA SER A 240 0.11 -14.80 -5.59
C SER A 240 1.18 -15.77 -5.12
N ALA A 241 0.97 -16.36 -3.94
CA ALA A 241 1.84 -17.42 -3.44
C ALA A 241 1.30 -18.78 -3.88
N ASP A 242 2.16 -19.61 -4.45
CA ASP A 242 1.86 -21.00 -4.78
C ASP A 242 2.86 -21.94 -4.09
N TYR A 243 2.34 -23.08 -3.65
CA TYR A 243 3.06 -24.18 -3.03
C TYR A 243 3.09 -25.38 -3.98
N GLN A 244 3.54 -25.16 -5.21
CA GLN A 244 3.78 -26.25 -6.15
C GLN A 244 5.13 -26.91 -5.82
N THR A 245 5.09 -28.14 -5.29
CA THR A 245 6.27 -29.04 -5.16
C THR A 245 7.11 -28.89 -3.88
N GLY A 246 6.56 -28.32 -2.81
CA GLY A 246 7.26 -28.25 -1.50
C GLY A 246 8.26 -27.09 -1.37
N THR A 247 8.39 -26.27 -2.42
CA THR A 247 9.12 -24.99 -2.41
C THR A 247 8.14 -23.83 -2.46
N LEU A 248 8.35 -22.82 -1.61
CA LEU A 248 7.55 -21.59 -1.59
C LEU A 248 7.85 -20.79 -2.87
N SER A 249 6.84 -20.54 -3.70
CA SER A 249 6.95 -19.69 -4.89
C SER A 249 6.01 -18.50 -4.80
N LEU A 250 6.52 -17.31 -5.10
CA LEU A 250 5.78 -16.06 -5.16
C LEU A 250 5.73 -15.59 -6.61
N SER A 251 4.54 -15.47 -7.16
CA SER A 251 4.32 -14.88 -8.48
C SER A 251 3.87 -13.43 -8.33
N ALA A 252 4.37 -12.56 -9.21
CA ALA A 252 4.04 -11.14 -9.23
C ALA A 252 3.63 -10.72 -10.66
N LEU A 253 2.57 -9.92 -10.77
CA LEU A 253 2.03 -9.39 -12.03
C LEU A 253 1.72 -7.90 -11.91
N HIS A 254 2.36 -7.08 -12.73
CA HIS A 254 1.99 -5.68 -12.92
C HIS A 254 0.92 -5.58 -14.01
N GLN A 255 -0.32 -5.27 -13.60
CA GLN A 255 -1.50 -5.35 -14.48
C GLN A 255 -1.42 -4.42 -15.69
N SER A 256 -0.90 -3.21 -15.52
CA SER A 256 -0.89 -2.20 -16.59
C SER A 256 0.14 -2.49 -17.68
N SER A 257 1.33 -2.97 -17.30
CA SER A 257 2.41 -3.27 -18.27
C SER A 257 2.39 -4.72 -18.76
N GLY A 258 1.70 -5.62 -18.05
CA GLY A 258 1.76 -7.07 -18.30
C GLY A 258 3.09 -7.71 -17.87
N TYR A 259 3.95 -6.97 -17.16
CA TYR A 259 5.19 -7.52 -16.61
C TYR A 259 4.90 -8.52 -15.49
N SER A 260 5.48 -9.71 -15.57
CA SER A 260 5.29 -10.77 -14.59
C SER A 260 6.53 -11.63 -14.39
N PHE A 261 6.71 -12.11 -13.16
CA PHE A 261 7.82 -12.95 -12.76
C PHE A 261 7.44 -13.85 -11.58
N THR A 262 8.29 -14.84 -11.30
CA THR A 262 8.22 -15.70 -10.13
C THR A 262 9.50 -15.62 -9.31
N LEU A 263 9.36 -15.59 -8.00
CA LEU A 263 10.43 -15.74 -7.01
C LEU A 263 10.26 -17.08 -6.30
N THR A 264 11.21 -17.99 -6.48
CA THR A 264 11.17 -19.32 -5.86
C THR A 264 12.23 -19.43 -4.79
N TRP A 265 11.84 -19.91 -3.61
CA TRP A 265 12.78 -20.27 -2.55
C TRP A 265 13.51 -21.56 -2.91
N ILE A 266 14.83 -21.46 -3.02
CA ILE A 266 15.74 -22.59 -3.22
C ILE A 266 16.47 -22.80 -1.90
N SER A 267 16.02 -23.77 -1.11
CA SER A 267 16.80 -24.25 0.04
C SER A 267 17.90 -25.17 -0.48
N LYS A 268 19.15 -24.80 -0.23
CA LYS A 268 20.26 -25.74 -0.37
C LYS A 268 20.41 -26.58 0.92
N ALA A 269 21.34 -27.52 0.93
CA ALA A 269 21.58 -28.45 2.04
C ALA A 269 21.65 -27.73 3.41
N PRO A 270 21.42 -28.41 4.55
CA PRO A 270 21.23 -27.79 5.87
C PRO A 270 22.36 -26.87 6.40
N GLU A 271 23.49 -26.75 5.69
CA GLU A 271 24.61 -25.85 6.01
C GLU A 271 24.73 -24.63 5.08
N GLU A 272 23.94 -24.55 4.00
CA GLU A 272 23.99 -23.45 3.02
C GLU A 272 22.82 -22.46 3.21
N GLU A 273 23.10 -21.17 3.02
CA GLU A 273 22.10 -20.11 3.10
C GLU A 273 21.00 -20.33 2.04
N ALA A 274 19.74 -20.07 2.42
CA ALA A 274 18.64 -20.12 1.48
C ALA A 274 18.84 -19.08 0.36
N GLU A 275 18.55 -19.45 -0.89
CA GLU A 275 18.65 -18.58 -2.05
C GLU A 275 17.26 -18.35 -2.67
N LEU A 276 17.13 -17.24 -3.39
CA LEU A 276 15.95 -16.88 -4.16
C LEU A 276 16.27 -16.89 -5.65
N LEU A 277 15.46 -17.62 -6.41
CA LEU A 277 15.48 -17.59 -7.86
C LEU A 277 14.38 -16.67 -8.38
N TYR A 278 14.79 -15.59 -9.01
CA TYR A 278 13.96 -14.80 -9.90
C TYR A 278 13.92 -15.47 -11.27
N HIS A 279 12.70 -15.69 -11.76
CA HIS A 279 12.44 -16.18 -13.11
C HIS A 279 11.39 -15.29 -13.78
N VAL A 280 11.72 -14.76 -14.96
CA VAL A 280 10.83 -13.88 -15.72
C VAL A 280 9.77 -14.70 -16.47
N LEU A 281 8.49 -14.36 -16.29
CA LEU A 281 7.40 -14.98 -17.05
C LEU A 281 7.07 -14.19 -18.31
N SER A 282 6.98 -12.86 -18.19
CA SER A 282 6.74 -11.95 -19.32
C SER A 282 7.27 -10.56 -19.00
N LEU A 283 7.95 -9.95 -19.97
CA LEU A 283 8.42 -8.56 -19.86
C LEU A 283 7.30 -7.54 -20.11
N GLY A 284 6.19 -7.96 -20.73
CA GLY A 284 5.10 -7.07 -21.10
C GLY A 284 5.58 -5.90 -21.96
N THR A 285 5.10 -4.68 -21.68
CA THR A 285 5.51 -3.46 -22.39
C THR A 285 6.96 -3.04 -22.11
N PHE A 286 7.63 -3.64 -21.11
CA PHE A 286 9.03 -3.34 -20.80
C PHE A 286 10.03 -4.04 -21.72
N GLU A 287 9.60 -4.84 -22.70
CA GLU A 287 10.49 -5.61 -23.57
C GLU A 287 11.60 -4.79 -24.25
N ARG A 288 11.40 -3.49 -24.50
CA ARG A 288 12.44 -2.61 -25.11
C ARG A 288 13.27 -1.80 -24.11
N VAL A 289 12.82 -1.69 -22.87
CA VAL A 289 13.42 -0.81 -21.85
C VAL A 289 13.94 -1.58 -20.63
N ALA A 290 13.56 -2.85 -20.49
CA ALA A 290 14.00 -3.71 -19.41
C ALA A 290 15.53 -3.89 -19.43
N PRO A 291 16.22 -3.63 -18.32
CA PRO A 291 17.63 -3.95 -18.16
C PRO A 291 17.90 -5.44 -18.37
N GLU A 292 19.13 -5.79 -18.73
CA GLU A 292 19.57 -7.18 -18.97
C GLU A 292 19.22 -8.11 -17.81
N TRP A 293 19.44 -7.65 -16.57
CA TRP A 293 19.14 -8.42 -15.36
C TRP A 293 17.65 -8.81 -15.24
N MET A 294 16.70 -8.03 -15.78
CA MET A 294 15.27 -8.39 -15.72
C MET A 294 14.90 -9.49 -16.73
N ARG A 295 15.74 -9.74 -17.72
CA ARG A 295 15.48 -10.67 -18.83
C ARG A 295 16.00 -12.08 -18.55
N GLU A 296 16.86 -12.21 -17.56
CA GLU A 296 17.56 -13.44 -17.24
C GLU A 296 17.10 -13.97 -15.88
N ASP A 297 17.29 -15.27 -15.68
CA ASP A 297 17.06 -15.90 -14.40
C ASP A 297 18.18 -15.52 -13.43
N ILE A 298 17.83 -14.98 -12.27
CA ILE A 298 18.80 -14.49 -11.29
C ILE A 298 18.62 -15.25 -9.99
N ILE A 299 19.74 -15.72 -9.44
CA ILE A 299 19.79 -16.29 -8.11
C ILE A 299 20.46 -15.28 -7.18
N PHE A 300 19.81 -14.97 -6.05
CA PHE A 300 20.34 -14.03 -5.07
C PHE A 300 19.94 -14.40 -3.64
N SER A 301 20.70 -13.90 -2.65
CA SER A 301 20.39 -14.12 -1.23
C SER A 301 19.15 -13.32 -0.80
N PRO A 302 18.28 -13.85 0.09
CA PRO A 302 17.14 -13.11 0.67
C PRO A 302 17.51 -11.76 1.27
N THR A 303 18.75 -11.58 1.71
CA THR A 303 19.26 -10.28 2.20
C THR A 303 19.24 -9.18 1.14
N MET A 304 19.25 -9.54 -0.15
CA MET A 304 19.20 -8.61 -1.29
C MET A 304 17.77 -8.31 -1.77
N CYS A 305 16.73 -8.88 -1.14
CA CYS A 305 15.34 -8.67 -1.52
C CYS A 305 14.94 -7.19 -1.56
N SER A 306 15.36 -6.40 -0.57
CA SER A 306 15.04 -4.98 -0.51
C SER A 306 15.56 -4.25 -1.75
N ILE A 307 16.80 -4.51 -2.14
CA ILE A 307 17.45 -3.93 -3.32
C ILE A 307 16.77 -4.43 -4.61
N PHE A 308 16.41 -5.71 -4.67
CA PHE A 308 15.71 -6.28 -5.81
C PHE A 308 14.36 -5.59 -6.05
N PHE A 309 13.51 -5.50 -5.03
CA PHE A 309 12.20 -4.86 -5.15
C PHE A 309 12.31 -3.35 -5.39
N GLU A 310 13.31 -2.70 -4.81
CA GLU A 310 13.60 -1.30 -5.11
C GLU A 310 13.90 -1.12 -6.60
N ARG A 311 14.76 -1.96 -7.19
CA ARG A 311 15.09 -1.91 -8.63
C ARG A 311 13.89 -2.18 -9.53
N VAL A 312 13.08 -3.19 -9.20
CA VAL A 312 11.83 -3.48 -9.93
C VAL A 312 10.90 -2.28 -9.87
N SER A 313 10.71 -1.69 -8.69
CA SER A 313 9.83 -0.54 -8.51
C SER A 313 10.30 0.69 -9.28
N HIS A 314 11.62 0.92 -9.38
CA HIS A 314 12.19 2.01 -10.17
C HIS A 314 11.83 1.85 -11.66
N VAL A 315 12.00 0.66 -12.22
CA VAL A 315 11.67 0.39 -13.64
C VAL A 315 10.18 0.58 -13.89
N ILE A 316 9.32 0.12 -12.97
CA ILE A 316 7.87 0.28 -13.09
C ILE A 316 7.48 1.77 -13.03
N LYS A 317 8.01 2.53 -12.07
CA LYS A 317 7.69 3.96 -11.87
C LYS A 317 8.26 4.89 -12.93
N LEU A 318 9.41 4.56 -13.53
CA LEU A 318 10.05 5.36 -14.58
C LEU A 318 9.28 5.34 -15.91
N HIS A 319 8.42 4.35 -16.10
CA HIS A 319 7.77 4.05 -17.38
C HIS A 319 6.24 4.04 -17.29
N HIS A 320 5.68 4.63 -16.23
CA HIS A 320 4.24 4.77 -16.03
C HIS A 320 3.79 6.23 -16.04
#